data_AF-A0A7K8I9E3-F1
#
_entry.id   AF-A0A7K8I9E3-F1
#
_cell.length_a   1.000
_cell.length_b   1.000
_cell.length_c   1.000
_cell.angle_alpha   90.00
_cell.angle_beta   90.00
_cell.angle_gamma   90.00
#
_symmetry.space_group_name_H-M   'P 1'
#
loop_
_entity.id
_entity.type
_entity.pdbx_description
1 polymer ?
#
loop_
_entity_poly.entity_id
_entity_poly.type
_entity_poly.pdbx_seq_one_letter_code
_entity_poly.pdbx_strand_id
1 'polypeptide(L)'
;AQLTPEQSKRRSAVGTTYWMAPEIFTRKHYGPKVDIWSFGIVGIEMVEGAPPYLMETSATVRQLISTGGTPKLQNPRQQSAWLRDFLHCCLETDEDRRWS
;
A
#
# COMPACT_ATOMS: atom_id res chain seq x y z
N ALA A 1 -10.44 20.34 -18.59
CA ALA A 1 -11.43 19.25 -18.50
C ALA A 1 -12.00 19.27 -17.08
N GLN A 2 -13.32 19.42 -16.94
CA GLN A 2 -14.01 19.56 -15.66
C GLN A 2 -14.39 18.16 -15.17
N LEU A 3 -13.96 17.79 -13.97
CA LEU A 3 -14.22 16.47 -13.38
C LEU A 3 -15.47 16.57 -12.50
N THR A 4 -16.55 15.91 -12.89
CA THR A 4 -17.76 15.77 -12.06
C THR A 4 -17.60 14.61 -11.06
N PRO A 5 -18.28 14.64 -9.90
CA PRO A 5 -18.01 13.75 -8.77
C PRO A 5 -18.45 12.29 -8.95
N GLU A 6 -19.21 11.97 -10.00
CA GLU A 6 -19.96 10.70 -10.10
C GLU A 6 -19.24 9.56 -10.83
N GLN A 7 -17.97 9.72 -11.23
CA GLN A 7 -17.23 8.68 -11.98
C GLN A 7 -15.96 8.16 -11.27
N SER A 8 -15.87 8.28 -9.94
CA SER A 8 -14.72 7.75 -9.19
C SER A 8 -14.89 6.29 -8.76
N LYS A 9 -15.13 5.38 -9.71
CA LYS A 9 -15.01 3.93 -9.48
C LYS A 9 -14.36 3.28 -10.69
N ARG A 10 -13.03 3.33 -10.76
CA ARG A 10 -12.27 2.61 -11.79
C ARG A 10 -12.26 1.11 -11.49
N ARG A 11 -12.56 0.30 -12.51
CA ARG A 11 -12.69 -1.17 -12.45
C ARG A 11 -11.56 -1.90 -13.18
N SER A 12 -10.41 -1.26 -13.37
CA SER A 12 -9.26 -1.79 -14.10
C SER A 12 -8.06 -2.00 -13.18
N ALA A 13 -7.59 -3.24 -13.07
CA ALA A 13 -6.31 -3.58 -12.44
C ALA A 13 -5.16 -3.17 -13.38
N VAL A 14 -4.86 -1.88 -13.42
CA VAL A 14 -3.67 -1.35 -14.10
C VAL A 14 -2.84 -0.66 -13.03
N GLY A 15 -1.78 -1.34 -12.61
CA GLY A 15 -0.82 -0.90 -11.62
C GLY A 15 0.22 -2.02 -11.45
N THR A 16 1.48 -1.65 -11.31
CA THR A 16 2.52 -2.59 -10.90
C THR A 16 2.12 -3.10 -9.51
N THR A 17 1.92 -4.41 -9.35
CA THR A 17 1.12 -4.99 -8.26
C THR A 17 1.64 -4.73 -6.84
N TYR A 18 2.88 -4.27 -6.70
CA TYR A 18 3.57 -4.09 -5.43
C TYR A 18 3.12 -2.88 -4.60
N TRP A 19 2.48 -1.87 -5.21
CA TRP A 19 2.00 -0.67 -4.52
C TRP A 19 0.52 -0.76 -4.10
N MET A 20 -0.18 -1.83 -4.49
CA MET A 20 -1.63 -1.93 -4.32
C MET A 20 -2.02 -2.29 -2.88
N ALA A 21 -3.04 -1.60 -2.36
CA ALA A 21 -3.61 -1.88 -1.05
C ALA A 21 -4.31 -3.26 -0.98
N PRO A 22 -4.37 -3.91 0.19
CA PRO A 22 -4.96 -5.24 0.37
C PRO A 22 -6.38 -5.36 -0.19
N GLU A 23 -7.21 -4.35 0.06
CA GLU A 23 -8.62 -4.31 -0.31
C GLU A 23 -8.84 -4.36 -1.82
N ILE A 24 -7.88 -3.87 -2.63
CA ILE A 24 -7.99 -3.89 -4.10
C ILE A 24 -7.98 -5.33 -4.62
N PHE A 25 -7.22 -6.23 -3.99
CA PHE A 25 -7.16 -7.64 -4.40
C PHE A 25 -8.45 -8.41 -4.11
N THR A 26 -9.23 -7.95 -3.13
CA THR A 26 -10.50 -8.55 -2.73
C THR A 26 -11.67 -8.11 -3.60
N ARG A 27 -11.46 -7.22 -4.57
CA ARG A 27 -12.50 -6.63 -5.45
C ARG A 27 -13.66 -5.98 -4.68
N LYS A 28 -13.45 -5.59 -3.43
CA LYS A 28 -14.37 -4.74 -2.68
C LYS A 28 -14.34 -3.33 -3.28
N HIS A 29 -15.38 -2.55 -2.99
CA HIS A 29 -15.30 -1.10 -3.21
C HIS A 29 -14.15 -0.56 -2.36
N TYR A 30 -13.31 0.28 -2.96
CA TYR A 30 -12.17 0.90 -2.29
C TYR A 30 -12.32 2.43 -2.33
N GLY A 31 -11.85 3.10 -1.28
CA GLY A 31 -11.86 4.56 -1.16
C GLY A 31 -10.50 5.19 -1.45
N PRO A 32 -10.37 6.52 -1.25
CA PRO A 32 -9.11 7.25 -1.44
C PRO A 32 -7.94 6.75 -0.57
N LYS A 33 -8.22 6.04 0.54
CA LYS A 33 -7.19 5.51 1.45
C LYS A 33 -6.27 4.46 0.81
N VAL A 34 -6.60 3.94 -0.38
CA VAL A 34 -5.68 3.10 -1.16
C VAL A 34 -4.42 3.85 -1.60
N ASP A 35 -4.54 5.17 -1.81
CA ASP A 35 -3.42 6.02 -2.20
C ASP A 35 -2.47 6.25 -1.02
N ILE A 36 -3.00 6.28 0.21
CA ILE A 36 -2.21 6.36 1.45
C ILE A 36 -1.35 5.10 1.63
N TRP A 37 -1.92 3.92 1.34
CA TRP A 37 -1.14 2.68 1.32
C TRP A 37 -0.02 2.76 0.28
N SER A 38 -0.37 3.14 -0.95
CA SER A 38 0.59 3.27 -2.05
C SER A 38 1.73 4.24 -1.69
N PHE A 39 1.42 5.31 -0.98
CA PHE A 39 2.40 6.27 -0.48
C PHE A 39 3.31 5.68 0.60
N GLY A 40 2.80 4.83 1.50
CA GLY A 40 3.62 4.07 2.44
C GLY A 40 4.62 3.13 1.73
N ILE A 41 4.19 2.49 0.64
CA ILE A 41 5.07 1.65 -0.19
C ILE A 41 6.18 2.48 -0.84
N VAL A 42 5.84 3.65 -1.39
CA VAL A 42 6.83 4.62 -1.91
C VAL A 42 7.80 5.07 -0.81
N GLY A 43 7.31 5.25 0.43
CA GLY A 43 8.16 5.57 1.58
C GLY A 43 9.21 4.48 1.87
N ILE A 44 8.83 3.20 1.78
CA ILE A 44 9.80 2.08 1.87
C ILE A 44 10.77 2.13 0.70
N GLU A 45 10.28 2.32 -0.52
CA GLU A 45 11.09 2.38 -1.74
C GLU A 45 12.14 3.49 -1.68
N MET A 46 11.81 4.66 -1.13
CA MET A 46 12.78 5.76 -0.94
C MET A 46 13.91 5.40 0.04
N VAL A 47 13.63 4.54 1.03
CA VAL A 47 14.58 4.13 2.07
C VAL A 47 15.45 2.97 1.58
N GLU A 48 14.87 2.03 0.84
CA GLU A 48 15.50 0.76 0.49
C GLU A 48 15.90 0.66 -0.99
N GLY A 49 15.54 1.64 -1.81
CA GLY A 49 15.82 1.72 -3.24
C GLY A 49 14.91 0.85 -4.12
N ALA A 50 14.00 0.09 -3.52
CA ALA A 50 13.03 -0.76 -4.22
C ALA A 50 11.78 -0.98 -3.35
N PRO A 51 10.61 -1.23 -3.97
CA PRO A 51 9.42 -1.60 -3.23
C PRO A 51 9.57 -3.00 -2.61
N PRO A 52 8.85 -3.28 -1.51
CA PRO A 52 8.79 -4.61 -0.93
C PRO A 52 8.28 -5.63 -1.95
N TYR A 53 8.85 -6.84 -1.91
CA TYR A 53 8.44 -7.99 -2.72
C TYR A 53 8.62 -7.84 -4.23
N LEU A 54 9.49 -6.93 -4.71
CA LEU A 54 9.72 -6.71 -6.16
C LEU A 54 10.02 -8.00 -6.96
N MET A 55 10.62 -9.01 -6.33
CA MET A 55 10.97 -10.28 -6.98
C MET A 55 9.85 -11.34 -6.90
N GLU A 56 8.76 -11.04 -6.21
CA GLU A 56 7.66 -11.96 -5.96
C GLU A 56 6.57 -11.86 -7.04
N THR A 57 5.82 -12.96 -7.21
CA THR A 57 4.66 -12.96 -8.10
C THR A 57 3.48 -12.23 -7.46
N SER A 58 2.56 -11.68 -8.27
CA SER A 58 1.35 -11.02 -7.77
C SER A 58 0.47 -11.92 -6.88
N ALA A 59 0.48 -13.23 -7.10
CA ALA A 59 -0.22 -14.20 -6.25
C ALA A 59 0.46 -14.32 -4.88
N THR A 60 1.79 -14.40 -4.87
CA THR A 60 2.60 -14.43 -3.65
C THR A 60 2.44 -13.13 -2.84
N VAL A 61 2.53 -11.96 -3.49
CA VAL A 61 2.35 -10.65 -2.84
C VAL A 61 0.97 -10.55 -2.17
N ARG A 62 -0.10 -10.96 -2.88
CA ARG A 62 -1.44 -11.02 -2.30
C ARG A 62 -1.49 -11.90 -1.06
N GLN A 63 -0.88 -13.08 -1.12
CA GLN A 63 -0.84 -13.99 0.01
C GLN A 63 -0.07 -13.37 1.19
N LEU A 64 1.13 -12.83 0.94
CA LEU A 64 1.97 -12.18 1.95
C LEU A 64 1.25 -11.03 2.66
N ILE A 65 0.56 -10.17 1.92
CA ILE A 65 -0.22 -9.06 2.49
C ILE A 65 -1.42 -9.59 3.29
N SER A 66 -2.08 -10.65 2.80
CA SER A 66 -3.26 -11.23 3.47
C SER A 66 -2.94 -12.06 4.71
N THR A 67 -1.77 -12.72 4.77
CA THR A 67 -1.40 -13.64 5.85
C THR A 67 -0.27 -13.13 6.74
N GLY A 68 0.65 -12.34 6.20
CA GLY A 68 1.88 -11.88 6.85
C GLY A 68 1.82 -10.45 7.41
N GLY A 69 0.74 -9.72 7.13
CA GLY A 69 0.54 -8.35 7.60
C GLY A 69 1.24 -7.28 6.76
N THR A 70 1.47 -6.13 7.38
CA THR A 70 2.05 -4.92 6.78
C THR A 70 3.50 -5.11 6.31
N PRO A 71 3.88 -4.61 5.10
CA PRO A 71 5.26 -4.58 4.66
C PRO A 71 6.16 -3.83 5.66
N LYS A 72 7.36 -4.36 5.92
CA LYS A 72 8.29 -3.81 6.90
C LYS A 72 9.61 -3.47 6.26
N LEU A 73 10.27 -2.46 6.82
CA LEU A 73 11.67 -2.18 6.54
C LEU A 73 12.55 -3.37 6.94
N GLN A 74 13.61 -3.62 6.17
CA GLN A 74 14.65 -4.60 6.47
C GLN A 74 15.43 -4.23 7.74
N ASN A 75 15.73 -2.94 7.90
CA ASN A 75 16.53 -2.40 9.01
C ASN A 75 15.80 -1.28 9.78
N PRO A 76 14.66 -1.56 10.44
CA PRO A 76 13.82 -0.53 11.05
C PRO A 76 14.55 0.26 12.15
N ARG A 77 15.48 -0.37 12.88
CA ARG A 77 16.25 0.29 13.95
C ARG A 77 17.22 1.37 13.43
N GLN A 78 17.57 1.33 12.15
CA GLN A 78 18.43 2.35 11.51
C GLN A 78 17.62 3.57 11.05
N GLN A 79 16.28 3.48 11.09
CA GLN A 79 15.38 4.54 10.66
C GLN A 79 14.78 5.28 11.86
N SER A 80 14.44 6.54 11.64
CA SER A 80 13.87 7.40 12.69
C SER A 80 12.55 6.84 13.23
N ALA A 81 12.24 7.13 14.49
CA ALA A 81 10.95 6.75 15.08
C ALA A 81 9.78 7.35 14.30
N TRP A 82 9.92 8.59 13.83
CA TRP A 82 8.93 9.28 13.00
C TRP A 82 8.66 8.58 11.67
N LEU A 83 9.71 8.14 10.97
CA LEU A 83 9.54 7.41 9.71
C LEU A 83 8.85 6.07 9.95
N ARG A 84 9.23 5.35 11.01
CA ARG A 84 8.59 4.08 11.36
C ARG A 84 7.12 4.24 11.71
N ASP A 85 6.77 5.28 12.45
CA ASP A 85 5.39 5.60 12.83
C ASP A 85 4.56 5.99 11.60
N PHE A 86 5.10 6.88 10.76
CA PHE A 86 4.51 7.25 9.48
C PHE A 86 4.21 6.02 8.60
N LEU A 87 5.21 5.14 8.40
CA LEU A 87 5.02 3.92 7.59
C LEU A 87 3.99 2.97 8.21
N HIS A 88 3.99 2.83 9.54
CA HIS A 88 3.01 2.02 10.25
C HIS A 88 1.58 2.52 10.01
N CYS A 89 1.36 3.83 10.07
CA CYS A 89 0.03 4.41 9.88
C CYS A 89 -0.43 4.41 8.41
N CYS A 90 0.50 4.56 7.46
CA CYS A 90 0.19 4.46 6.03
C CYS A 90 -0.12 3.03 5.60
N LEU A 91 0.58 2.04 6.16
CA LEU A 91 0.49 0.64 5.76
C LEU A 91 -0.38 -0.21 6.70
N GLU A 92 -1.33 0.44 7.38
CA GLU A 92 -2.37 -0.26 8.13
C GLU A 92 -3.29 -1.03 7.17
N THR A 93 -3.50 -2.30 7.48
CA THR A 93 -4.26 -3.23 6.65
C THR A 93 -5.77 -3.03 6.79
N ASP A 94 -6.21 -2.61 7.98
CA ASP A 94 -7.58 -2.15 8.21
C ASP A 94 -7.76 -0.72 7.65
N GLU A 95 -8.52 -0.59 6.56
CA GLU A 95 -8.78 0.71 5.91
C GLU A 95 -9.36 1.74 6.90
N ASP A 96 -10.16 1.33 7.88
CA ASP A 96 -10.77 2.24 8.85
C ASP A 96 -9.72 2.84 9.81
N ARG A 97 -8.64 2.11 10.08
CA ARG A 97 -7.54 2.53 10.97
C ARG A 97 -6.39 3.23 10.23
N ARG A 98 -6.30 3.08 8.91
CA ARG A 98 -5.31 3.76 8.07
C ARG A 98 -5.52 5.28 8.08
N TRP A 99 -4.43 6.05 8.05
CA TRP A 99 -4.49 7.51 7.95
C TRP A 99 -5.23 8.01 6.69
N SER A 100 -5.70 9.25 6.73
CA SER A 100 -6.46 9.95 5.68
C SER A 100 -5.95 11.36 5.45
#